data_AF-A0A7S0M4M6-F1
#
_entry.id   AF-A0A7S0M4M6-F1
#
_cell.length_a   1.000
_cell.length_b   1.000
_cell.length_c   1.000
_cell.angle_alpha   90.00
_cell.angle_beta   90.00
_cell.angle_gamma   90.00
#
_symmetry.space_group_name_H-M   'P 1'
#
loop_
_entity.id
_entity.type
_entity.pdbx_description
1 polymer ?
#
loop_
_entity_poly.entity_id
_entity_poly.type
_entity_poly.pdbx_seq_one_letter_code
_entity_poly.pdbx_strand_id
1 'polypeptide(L)'
;FLPGVHYYTGQVFDIQAITAAAHRKGCRAGFDLAHAAGNVELRLHDWGVDFACWCTYKYINSGPGGIAGAYVHERHCQDESLRRLAGWWGHDAATRFDMTRPYAPDTG
;
A
#
# COMPACT_ATOMS: atom_id res chain seq x y z
N PHE A 1 5.85 -10.95 -1.24
CA PHE A 1 4.63 -10.47 -0.56
C PHE A 1 4.43 -11.32 0.69
N LEU A 2 4.45 -10.72 1.88
CA LEU A 2 4.45 -11.44 3.17
C LEU A 2 3.47 -10.78 4.16
N PRO A 3 2.93 -11.50 5.15
CA PRO A 3 2.17 -10.84 6.22
C PRO A 3 3.08 -9.99 7.11
N GLY A 4 2.56 -8.88 7.64
CA GLY A 4 3.22 -8.15 8.74
C GLY A 4 3.11 -8.91 10.07
N VAL A 5 1.95 -9.53 10.31
CA VAL A 5 1.71 -10.47 11.42
C VAL A 5 1.04 -11.70 10.86
N HIS A 6 1.60 -12.89 11.13
CA HIS A 6 1.03 -14.14 10.64
C HIS A 6 -0.31 -14.43 11.32
N TYR A 7 -1.37 -14.65 10.53
CA TYR A 7 -2.74 -14.75 11.04
C TYR A 7 -2.96 -15.89 12.06
N TYR A 8 -2.26 -17.01 11.89
CA TYR A 8 -2.42 -18.19 12.75
C TYR A 8 -1.47 -18.20 13.95
N THR A 9 -0.16 -18.13 13.72
CA THR A 9 0.86 -18.19 14.78
C THR A 9 1.01 -16.89 15.57
N GLY A 10 0.51 -15.76 15.06
CA GLY A 10 0.69 -14.44 15.67
C GLY A 10 2.11 -13.88 15.56
N GLN A 11 3.00 -14.54 14.81
CA GLN A 11 4.38 -14.05 14.63
C GLN A 11 4.38 -12.67 13.96
N VAL A 12 4.98 -11.69 14.63
CA VAL A 12 5.29 -10.39 14.05
C VAL A 12 6.60 -10.50 13.28
N PHE A 13 6.56 -10.19 11.98
CA PHE A 13 7.76 -10.20 11.15
C PHE A 13 8.49 -8.85 11.22
N ASP A 14 9.81 -8.87 11.13
CA ASP A 14 10.62 -7.65 11.02
C ASP A 14 10.51 -7.07 9.60
N ILE A 15 9.53 -6.18 9.41
CA ILE A 15 9.21 -5.56 8.12
C ILE A 15 10.41 -4.78 7.57
N GLN A 16 11.14 -4.06 8.43
CA GLN A 16 12.29 -3.25 8.00
C GLN A 16 13.42 -4.15 7.50
N ALA A 17 13.79 -5.19 8.27
CA ALA A 17 14.86 -6.10 7.88
C ALA A 17 14.53 -6.88 6.60
N ILE A 18 13.28 -7.35 6.46
CA ILE A 18 12.80 -8.05 5.26
C ILE A 18 12.82 -7.11 4.05
N THR A 19 12.38 -5.86 4.22
CA THR A 19 12.40 -4.85 3.15
C THR A 19 13.82 -4.62 2.64
N ALA A 20 14.75 -4.37 3.55
CA ALA A 20 16.16 -4.20 3.20
C ALA A 20 16.75 -5.45 2.52
N ALA A 21 16.37 -6.67 2.97
CA ALA A 21 16.83 -7.91 2.36
C ALA A 21 16.31 -8.11 0.92
N ALA A 22 15.04 -7.77 0.67
CA ALA A 22 14.45 -7.81 -0.66
C ALA A 22 15.14 -6.83 -1.60
N HIS A 23 15.34 -5.58 -1.17
CA HIS A 23 16.00 -4.54 -1.97
C HIS A 23 17.44 -4.90 -2.34
N ARG A 24 18.20 -5.52 -1.41
CA ARG A 24 19.57 -6.02 -1.72
C ARG A 24 19.61 -7.04 -2.85
N LYS A 25 18.47 -7.67 -3.19
CA LYS A 25 18.33 -8.62 -4.30
C LYS A 25 17.62 -8.03 -5.51
N GLY A 26 17.34 -6.71 -5.51
CA GLY A 26 16.57 -6.04 -6.57
C GLY A 26 15.08 -6.42 -6.55
N CYS A 27 14.58 -7.01 -5.47
CA CYS A 27 13.17 -7.37 -5.32
C CYS A 27 12.38 -6.23 -4.67
N ARG A 28 11.09 -6.12 -5.02
CA ARG A 28 10.14 -5.25 -4.30
C ARG A 28 9.63 -5.95 -3.04
N ALA A 29 9.56 -5.22 -1.94
CA ALA A 29 9.03 -5.66 -0.66
C ALA A 29 7.59 -5.16 -0.46
N GLY A 30 6.64 -6.08 -0.43
CA GLY A 30 5.24 -5.76 -0.16
C GLY A 30 4.63 -6.62 0.92
N PHE A 31 3.68 -6.05 1.67
CA PHE A 31 3.14 -6.69 2.87
C PHE A 31 1.61 -6.67 2.95
N ASP A 32 1.05 -7.79 3.41
CA ASP A 32 -0.33 -7.87 3.90
C ASP A 32 -0.33 -7.47 5.38
N LEU A 33 -0.96 -6.35 5.67
CA LEU A 33 -1.02 -5.75 7.01
C LEU A 33 -2.38 -5.97 7.68
N ALA A 34 -3.19 -6.92 7.22
CA ALA A 34 -4.51 -7.20 7.79
C ALA A 34 -4.47 -7.49 9.31
N HIS A 35 -3.41 -8.12 9.81
CA HIS A 35 -3.20 -8.35 11.25
C HIS A 35 -2.21 -7.38 11.90
N ALA A 36 -1.69 -6.40 11.16
CA ALA A 36 -0.67 -5.47 11.64
C ALA A 36 -1.21 -4.03 11.80
N ALA A 37 -2.01 -3.54 10.84
CA ALA A 37 -2.57 -2.19 10.88
C ALA A 37 -3.56 -2.04 12.05
N GLY A 38 -3.33 -1.04 12.91
CA GLY A 38 -4.08 -0.85 14.16
C GLY A 38 -3.68 -1.80 15.30
N ASN A 39 -2.65 -2.64 15.11
CA ASN A 39 -2.19 -3.62 16.10
C ASN A 39 -0.73 -3.36 16.54
N VAL A 40 0.21 -3.31 15.59
CA VAL A 40 1.63 -3.05 15.85
C VAL A 40 2.06 -1.73 15.19
N GLU A 41 3.16 -1.16 15.66
CA GLU A 41 3.72 0.06 15.05
C GLU A 41 4.18 -0.22 13.61
N LEU A 42 3.88 0.71 12.70
CA LEU A 42 4.21 0.62 11.29
C LEU A 42 4.82 1.94 10.84
N ARG A 43 6.01 1.89 10.23
CA ARG A 43 6.67 3.06 9.61
C ARG A 43 6.97 2.77 8.14
N LEU A 44 5.93 2.54 7.35
CA LEU A 44 6.07 1.99 5.98
C LEU A 44 6.93 2.85 5.06
N HIS A 45 6.80 4.17 5.17
CA HIS A 45 7.59 5.14 4.43
C HIS A 45 9.07 5.09 4.84
N ASP A 46 9.35 5.28 6.14
CA ASP A 46 10.71 5.27 6.68
C ASP A 46 11.44 3.94 6.46
N TRP A 47 10.71 2.82 6.52
CA TRP A 47 11.26 1.48 6.25
C TRP A 47 11.43 1.18 4.76
N GLY A 48 10.95 2.05 3.88
CA GLY A 48 11.05 1.90 2.45
C GLY A 48 10.18 0.77 1.88
N VAL A 49 9.10 0.35 2.55
CA VAL A 49 8.17 -0.66 2.02
C VAL A 49 7.66 -0.22 0.64
N ASP A 50 7.65 -1.09 -0.37
CA ASP A 50 7.23 -0.71 -1.73
C ASP A 50 5.71 -0.53 -1.83
N PHE A 51 4.96 -1.46 -1.26
CA PHE A 51 3.50 -1.43 -1.24
C PHE A 51 2.94 -2.25 -0.08
N ALA A 52 1.74 -1.93 0.38
CA ALA A 52 1.03 -2.71 1.38
C ALA A 52 -0.48 -2.61 1.20
N CYS A 53 -1.21 -3.58 1.74
CA CYS A 53 -2.67 -3.50 1.85
C CYS A 53 -3.12 -4.04 3.21
N TRP A 54 -4.29 -3.59 3.67
CA TRP A 54 -4.89 -4.07 4.91
C TRP A 54 -6.41 -3.98 4.84
N CYS A 55 -7.06 -4.74 5.70
CA CYS A 55 -8.46 -4.54 6.01
C CYS A 55 -8.63 -3.62 7.22
N THR A 56 -9.80 -2.99 7.34
CA THR A 56 -10.14 -2.13 8.48
C THR A 56 -11.11 -2.79 9.46
N TYR A 57 -11.73 -3.91 9.10
CA TYR A 57 -12.73 -4.59 9.91
C TYR A 57 -12.16 -5.44 11.05
N LYS A 58 -10.83 -5.48 11.21
CA LYS A 58 -10.13 -6.14 12.32
C LYS A 58 -9.79 -5.12 13.40
N TYR A 59 -8.51 -4.83 13.63
CA TYR A 59 -8.03 -3.96 14.71
C TYR A 59 -8.42 -2.47 14.55
N ILE A 60 -8.85 -2.06 13.35
CA ILE A 60 -9.36 -0.71 13.07
C ILE A 60 -10.89 -0.62 13.32
N ASN A 61 -11.57 -1.73 13.62
CA ASN A 61 -12.95 -1.78 14.10
C ASN A 61 -14.01 -1.13 13.16
N SER A 62 -13.82 -1.16 11.85
CA SER A 62 -14.74 -0.49 10.89
C SER A 62 -16.06 -1.22 10.61
N GLY A 63 -16.38 -2.29 11.33
CA GLY A 63 -17.53 -3.16 11.06
C GLY A 63 -17.32 -4.15 9.89
N PRO A 64 -18.22 -5.13 9.72
CA PRO A 64 -18.06 -6.24 8.76
C PRO A 64 -17.93 -5.74 7.32
N GLY A 65 -16.86 -6.13 6.63
CA GLY A 65 -16.65 -5.76 5.22
C GLY A 65 -16.35 -4.27 4.98
N GLY A 66 -15.91 -3.53 6.02
CA GLY A 66 -15.52 -2.13 5.86
C GLY A 66 -14.38 -1.92 4.85
N ILE A 67 -14.25 -0.67 4.40
CA ILE A 67 -13.33 -0.26 3.32
C ILE A 67 -11.87 -0.65 3.59
N ALA A 68 -11.22 -1.31 2.65
CA ALA A 68 -9.80 -1.66 2.79
C ALA A 68 -8.88 -0.44 2.64
N GLY A 69 -7.61 -0.60 3.03
CA GLY A 69 -6.55 0.37 2.78
C GLY A 69 -5.46 -0.21 1.88
N ALA A 70 -4.83 0.67 1.10
CA ALA A 70 -3.66 0.37 0.30
C ALA A 70 -2.62 1.48 0.48
N TYR A 71 -1.36 1.10 0.44
CA TYR A 71 -0.21 1.99 0.49
C TYR A 71 0.72 1.65 -0.69
N VAL A 72 1.21 2.69 -1.35
CA VAL A 72 2.28 2.61 -2.36
C VAL A 72 3.29 3.68 -1.99
N HIS A 73 4.57 3.33 -1.97
CA HIS A 73 5.60 4.31 -1.64
C HIS A 73 5.67 5.40 -2.72
N GLU A 74 5.83 6.66 -2.30
CA GLU A 74 5.84 7.84 -3.21
C GLU A 74 6.83 7.73 -4.38
N ARG A 75 7.95 7.01 -4.19
CA ARG A 75 8.97 6.79 -5.23
C ARG A 75 8.43 6.05 -6.46
N HIS A 76 7.28 5.39 -6.33
CA HIS A 76 6.60 4.68 -7.40
C HIS A 76 5.49 5.52 -8.07
N CYS A 77 5.08 6.66 -7.50
CA CYS A 77 3.95 7.43 -8.02
C CYS A 77 4.18 7.95 -9.44
N GLN A 78 5.42 8.36 -9.75
CA GLN A 78 5.82 8.90 -11.06
C GLN A 78 6.30 7.83 -12.05
N ASP A 79 6.31 6.54 -11.69
CA ASP A 79 6.78 5.46 -12.57
C ASP A 79 5.72 5.09 -13.63
N GLU A 80 5.81 5.69 -14.81
CA GLU A 80 4.90 5.42 -15.94
C GLU A 80 4.99 3.99 -16.49
N SER A 81 6.04 3.23 -16.16
CA SER A 81 6.17 1.83 -16.58
C SER A 81 5.24 0.88 -15.83
N LEU A 82 4.73 1.30 -14.67
CA LEU A 82 3.79 0.51 -13.89
C LEU A 82 2.42 0.45 -14.59
N ARG A 83 1.87 -0.75 -14.69
CA ARG A 83 0.50 -0.95 -15.17
C ARG A 83 -0.48 -0.31 -14.20
N ARG A 84 -1.17 0.74 -14.66
CA ARG A 84 -2.25 1.41 -13.92
C ARG A 84 -3.60 0.98 -14.48
N LEU A 85 -4.47 0.50 -13.61
CA LEU A 85 -5.89 0.31 -13.94
C LEU A 85 -6.57 1.67 -13.84
N ALA A 86 -6.24 2.57 -14.77
CA ALA A 86 -6.68 3.97 -14.73
C ALA A 86 -8.20 4.06 -14.87
N GLY A 87 -8.82 4.83 -13.99
CA GLY A 87 -10.23 5.20 -14.02
C GLY A 87 -10.38 6.66 -13.61
N TRP A 88 -11.53 7.26 -13.89
CA TRP A 88 -11.78 8.69 -13.68
C TRP A 88 -11.51 9.21 -12.25
N TRP A 89 -11.69 8.37 -11.21
CA TRP A 89 -11.36 8.74 -9.82
C TRP A 89 -9.85 8.88 -9.55
N GLY A 90 -9.00 8.36 -10.43
CA GLY A 90 -7.55 8.57 -10.36
C GLY A 90 -7.05 9.76 -11.18
N HIS A 91 -7.93 10.51 -11.83
CA HIS A 91 -7.57 11.76 -12.50
C HIS A 91 -7.43 12.89 -11.48
N ASP A 92 -6.57 13.88 -11.79
CA ASP A 92 -6.40 15.12 -11.03
C ASP A 92 -7.75 15.65 -10.54
N ALA A 93 -7.88 15.78 -9.22
CA ALA A 93 -9.13 16.17 -8.59
C ALA A 93 -9.65 17.53 -9.06
N ALA A 94 -8.77 18.46 -9.45
CA ALA A 94 -9.13 19.81 -9.91
C ALA A 94 -9.79 19.81 -11.29
N THR A 95 -9.38 18.91 -12.19
CA THR A 95 -9.84 18.84 -13.59
C THR A 95 -10.69 17.60 -13.89
N ARG A 96 -10.94 16.74 -12.89
CA ARG A 96 -11.65 15.45 -13.05
C ARG A 96 -12.96 15.55 -13.83
N PHE A 97 -13.71 16.64 -13.63
CA PHE A 97 -15.02 16.85 -14.26
C PHE A 97 -14.98 17.65 -15.56
N ASP A 98 -13.81 18.16 -15.97
CA ASP A 98 -13.64 18.79 -17.28
C ASP A 98 -13.70 17.74 -18.40
N MET A 99 -13.49 16.46 -18.05
CA MET A 99 -13.53 15.32 -18.96
C MET A 99 -12.57 15.48 -20.16
N THR A 100 -11.51 16.27 -19.96
CA THR A 100 -10.50 16.60 -20.97
C THR A 100 -9.52 15.46 -21.18
N ARG A 101 -8.90 15.44 -22.36
CA ARG A 101 -7.77 14.56 -22.69
C ARG A 101 -6.51 15.41 -22.85
N PRO A 102 -5.31 14.90 -22.52
CA PRO A 102 -5.02 13.55 -22.03
C PRO A 102 -5.40 13.32 -20.55
N TYR A 103 -5.39 12.06 -20.10
CA TYR A 103 -5.56 11.72 -18.70
C TYR A 103 -4.37 12.24 -17.87
N ALA A 104 -4.64 13.05 -16.87
CA ALA A 104 -3.66 13.51 -15.89
C ALA A 104 -3.85 12.69 -14.60
N PRO A 105 -2.91 11.78 -14.23
CA PRO A 105 -3.01 11.02 -13.00
C PRO A 105 -2.86 11.93 -11.78
N ASP A 106 -3.69 11.71 -10.77
CA ASP A 106 -3.43 12.17 -9.42
C ASP A 106 -2.23 11.40 -8.86
N THR A 107 -1.25 12.12 -8.31
CA THR A 107 0.02 11.55 -7.83
C THR A 107 -0.01 11.20 -6.35
N GLY A 108 -1.15 11.43 -5.68
CA GLY A 108 -1.33 11.27 -4.23
C GLY A 108 -1.40 12.61 -3.52
#